data_AF-A0A0M8KBU3-F1
#
_entry.id   AF-A0A0M8KBU3-F1
#
_cell.length_a   1.000
_cell.length_b   1.000
_cell.length_c   1.000
_cell.angle_alpha   90.00
_cell.angle_beta   90.00
_cell.angle_gamma   90.00
#
_symmetry.space_group_name_H-M   'P 1'
#
loop_
_entity.id
_entity.type
_entity.pdbx_description
1 polymer ?
#
loop_
_entity_poly.entity_id
_entity_poly.type
_entity_poly.pdbx_seq_one_letter_code
_entity_poly.pdbx_strand_id
1 'polypeptide(L)'
;MPADGMLPTDPALRVAAYRELDARPSTDLLAEAGTVQLVLPEANALRLWANLEPSEQGTGDFPPAIEDTDIAERIVTWIRVRIADDAVPAGGQVQARISWLGINSVPVVQYARIVGEVLGVGNGEPDQRVQLSQTPVLPDSLVLTVGGERWEMIDDLLAAGPEVSTGPVSLLSSYAESGATPPPVNVFTLDPESGLIQFGTGVNGRRPPVGARIQATYD
;
A
#
# COMPACT_ATOMS: atom_id res chain seq x y z
N MET A 1 34.90 8.06 0.39
CA MET A 1 36.03 7.78 1.30
C MET A 1 37.30 7.44 0.51
N PRO A 2 38.49 7.92 0.93
CA PRO A 2 39.78 7.52 0.37
C PRO A 2 40.01 6.00 0.41
N ALA A 3 40.88 5.50 -0.49
CA ALA A 3 41.09 4.06 -0.67
C ALA A 3 41.77 3.36 0.53
N ASP A 4 42.37 4.11 1.44
CA ASP A 4 43.03 3.63 2.67
C ASP A 4 42.19 3.91 3.93
N GLY A 5 41.06 4.60 3.78
CA GLY A 5 40.18 4.96 4.89
C GLY A 5 40.74 6.01 5.84
N MET A 6 41.83 6.68 5.46
CA MET A 6 42.47 7.73 6.27
C MET A 6 41.84 9.09 5.98
N LEU A 7 41.53 9.82 7.04
CA LEU A 7 41.21 11.24 6.98
C LEU A 7 42.50 12.08 6.90
N PRO A 8 42.48 13.25 6.25
CA PRO A 8 43.60 14.18 6.23
C PRO A 8 44.12 14.53 7.63
N THR A 9 45.41 14.86 7.73
CA THR A 9 46.03 15.31 8.99
C THR A 9 45.64 16.73 9.36
N ASP A 10 45.28 17.56 8.39
CA ASP A 10 44.76 18.90 8.62
C ASP A 10 43.31 18.81 9.14
N PRO A 11 43.02 19.25 10.38
CA PRO A 11 41.67 19.19 10.95
C PRO A 11 40.62 19.90 10.10
N ALA A 12 40.97 20.97 9.40
CA ALA A 12 40.03 21.73 8.58
C ALA A 12 39.54 20.95 7.34
N LEU A 13 40.26 19.89 6.95
CA LEU A 13 39.96 19.08 5.77
C LEU A 13 39.30 17.73 6.12
N ARG A 14 39.05 17.48 7.41
CA ARG A 14 38.45 16.22 7.89
C ARG A 14 36.94 16.26 7.74
N VAL A 15 36.46 15.81 6.57
CA VAL A 15 35.03 15.75 6.24
C VAL A 15 34.61 14.30 6.02
N ALA A 16 33.44 13.93 6.57
CA ALA A 16 32.86 12.61 6.35
C ALA A 16 32.44 12.45 4.88
N ALA A 17 32.88 11.36 4.25
CA ALA A 17 32.61 11.11 2.83
C ALA A 17 32.04 9.70 2.62
N TYR A 18 30.75 9.65 2.28
CA TYR A 18 30.00 8.42 2.03
C TYR A 18 29.97 8.06 0.55
N ARG A 19 29.82 6.76 0.25
CA ARG A 19 29.48 6.29 -1.09
C ARG A 19 27.96 6.19 -1.17
N GLU A 20 27.38 6.74 -2.23
CA GLU A 20 25.95 6.58 -2.50
C GLU A 20 25.63 5.12 -2.86
N LEU A 21 24.57 4.60 -2.25
CA LEU A 21 24.06 3.26 -2.51
C LEU A 21 22.81 3.35 -3.38
N ASP A 22 22.62 2.36 -4.24
CA ASP A 22 21.39 2.23 -5.01
C ASP A 22 20.25 1.86 -4.06
N ALA A 23 19.29 2.78 -3.92
CA ALA A 23 18.12 2.65 -3.06
C ALA A 23 16.88 2.45 -3.92
N ARG A 24 16.16 1.34 -3.71
CA ARG A 24 14.98 0.97 -4.49
C ARG A 24 13.77 0.92 -3.57
N PRO A 25 12.96 1.99 -3.53
CA PRO A 25 11.72 1.98 -2.76
C PRO A 25 10.68 1.09 -3.45
N SER A 26 9.82 0.43 -2.66
CA SER A 26 8.72 -0.38 -3.20
C SER A 26 7.52 0.46 -3.65
N THR A 27 7.38 1.67 -3.12
CA THR A 27 6.30 2.63 -3.39
C THR A 27 6.74 4.05 -3.04
N ASP A 28 5.88 5.05 -3.21
CA ASP A 28 6.10 6.40 -2.66
C ASP A 28 5.94 6.40 -1.14
N LEU A 29 7.08 6.34 -0.46
CA LEU A 29 7.15 6.21 1.00
C LEU A 29 6.71 7.47 1.77
N LEU A 30 6.51 8.58 1.06
CA LEU A 30 5.95 9.80 1.65
C LEU A 30 4.41 9.80 1.62
N ALA A 31 3.82 8.99 0.73
CA ALA A 31 2.38 8.81 0.62
C ALA A 31 1.89 7.61 1.45
N GLU A 32 2.63 6.51 1.45
CA GLU A 32 2.23 5.27 2.12
C GLU A 32 3.41 4.48 2.69
N ALA A 33 3.12 3.55 3.59
CA ALA A 33 4.15 2.70 4.18
C ALA A 33 4.70 1.70 3.14
N GLY A 34 6.01 1.47 3.16
CA GLY A 34 6.65 0.53 2.25
C GLY A 34 8.05 0.13 2.69
N THR A 35 8.80 -0.44 1.76
CA THR A 35 10.17 -0.92 2.00
C THR A 35 11.16 -0.19 1.10
N VAL A 36 12.40 -0.04 1.58
CA VAL A 36 13.54 0.40 0.76
C VAL A 36 14.55 -0.73 0.72
N GLN A 37 14.83 -1.23 -0.48
CA GLN A 37 15.94 -2.14 -0.68
C GLN A 37 17.22 -1.35 -0.93
N LEU A 38 18.27 -1.63 -0.15
CA LEU A 38 19.60 -1.09 -0.35
C LEU A 38 20.53 -2.18 -0.88
N VAL A 39 21.14 -1.96 -2.04
CA VAL A 39 22.14 -2.89 -2.59
C VAL A 39 23.50 -2.59 -1.98
N LEU A 40 23.97 -3.47 -1.10
CA LEU A 40 25.30 -3.34 -0.51
C LEU A 40 26.38 -3.71 -1.53
N PRO A 41 27.52 -2.99 -1.54
CA PRO A 41 28.66 -3.36 -2.37
C PRO A 41 29.37 -4.59 -1.80
N GLU A 42 30.37 -5.10 -2.54
CA GLU A 42 31.22 -6.20 -2.08
C GLU A 42 31.93 -5.88 -0.75
N ALA A 43 32.27 -6.91 0.02
CA ALA A 43 32.83 -6.78 1.36
C ALA A 43 34.10 -5.90 1.43
N ASN A 44 34.93 -5.89 0.38
CA ASN A 44 36.15 -5.07 0.29
C ASN A 44 35.88 -3.55 0.19
N ALA A 45 34.65 -3.16 -0.14
CA ALA A 45 34.20 -1.79 -0.25
C ALA A 45 33.49 -1.30 1.03
N LEU A 46 33.20 -2.21 1.97
CA LEU A 46 32.69 -1.87 3.30
C LEU A 46 33.88 -1.47 4.18
N ARG A 47 33.90 -0.23 4.65
CA ARG A 47 35.09 0.37 5.28
C ARG A 47 34.72 1.30 6.42
N LEU A 48 35.65 1.44 7.34
CA LEU A 48 35.60 2.37 8.46
C LEU A 48 36.74 3.36 8.38
N TRP A 49 36.54 4.54 8.96
CA TRP A 49 37.60 5.53 9.12
C TRP A 49 38.65 5.00 10.09
N ALA A 50 39.89 4.88 9.62
CA ALA A 50 40.96 4.23 10.38
C ALA A 50 41.55 5.13 11.47
N ASN A 51 41.39 6.45 11.35
CA ASN A 51 41.97 7.45 12.24
C ASN A 51 40.93 8.48 12.73
N LEU A 52 39.68 8.05 12.95
CA LEU A 52 38.63 8.93 13.48
C LEU A 52 38.88 9.20 14.98
N GLU A 53 39.01 10.47 15.36
CA GLU A 53 39.27 10.84 16.74
C GLU A 53 37.99 10.71 17.59
N PRO A 54 38.08 10.35 18.88
CA PRO A 54 36.92 10.23 19.75
C PRO A 54 36.07 11.51 19.82
N SER A 55 36.69 12.69 19.74
CA SER A 55 36.00 13.98 19.74
C SER A 55 35.24 14.29 18.45
N GLU A 56 35.54 13.58 17.36
CA GLU A 56 34.87 13.76 16.07
C GLU A 56 33.65 12.83 15.93
N GLN A 57 33.59 11.76 16.71
CA GLN A 57 32.47 10.83 16.69
C GLN A 57 31.17 11.55 17.09
N GLY A 58 30.13 11.37 16.27
CA GLY A 58 28.83 12.03 16.44
C GLY A 58 28.82 13.52 16.09
N THR A 59 29.90 14.07 15.54
CA THR A 59 29.97 15.47 15.10
C THR A 59 29.76 15.60 13.60
N GLY A 60 28.97 16.61 13.20
CA GLY A 60 28.65 16.85 11.79
C GLY A 60 28.05 15.60 11.12
N ASP A 61 28.71 15.11 10.09
CA ASP A 61 28.30 13.95 9.31
C ASP A 61 29.06 12.66 9.68
N PHE A 62 29.91 12.70 10.71
CA PHE A 62 30.62 11.50 11.18
C PHE A 62 29.67 10.55 11.93
N PRO A 63 29.98 9.23 11.92
CA PRO A 63 29.16 8.24 12.61
C PRO A 63 29.09 8.52 14.12
N PRO A 64 28.01 8.10 14.78
CA PRO A 64 27.85 8.32 16.22
C PRO A 64 28.93 7.57 17.01
N ALA A 65 29.22 8.08 18.21
CA ALA A 65 30.06 7.38 19.17
C ALA A 65 29.36 6.11 19.64
N ILE A 66 30.13 5.03 19.81
CA ILE A 66 29.66 3.77 20.37
C ILE A 66 30.35 3.56 21.71
N GLU A 67 29.56 3.59 22.78
CA GLU A 67 30.08 3.42 24.14
C GLU A 67 30.41 1.95 24.45
N ASP A 68 29.66 1.01 23.88
CA ASP A 68 29.83 -0.42 24.09
C ASP A 68 30.97 -0.97 23.21
N THR A 69 32.05 -1.41 23.85
CA THR A 69 33.24 -1.92 23.16
C THR A 69 32.96 -3.20 22.38
N ASP A 70 32.09 -4.09 22.89
CA ASP A 70 31.75 -5.35 22.21
C ASP A 70 30.96 -5.07 20.93
N ILE A 71 30.11 -4.04 20.93
CA ILE A 71 29.42 -3.58 19.73
C ILE A 71 30.43 -2.93 18.77
N ALA A 72 31.29 -2.04 19.27
CA ALA A 72 32.26 -1.31 18.45
C ALA A 72 33.18 -2.25 17.67
N GLU A 73 33.66 -3.34 18.28
CA GLU A 73 34.51 -4.34 17.63
C GLU A 73 33.81 -5.12 16.51
N ARG A 74 32.48 -5.17 16.51
CA ARG A 74 31.67 -5.91 15.52
C ARG A 74 31.23 -5.06 14.34
N ILE A 75 31.50 -3.74 14.36
CA ILE A 75 31.10 -2.85 13.28
C ILE A 75 31.97 -3.10 12.05
N VAL A 76 31.31 -3.31 10.91
CA VAL A 76 31.98 -3.51 9.62
C VAL A 76 31.94 -2.27 8.74
N THR A 77 30.90 -1.44 8.87
CA THR A 77 30.69 -0.21 8.10
C THR A 77 29.56 0.62 8.71
N TRP A 78 29.45 1.87 8.29
CA TRP A 78 28.30 2.74 8.57
C TRP A 78 27.44 2.91 7.32
N ILE A 79 26.12 2.88 7.50
CA ILE A 79 25.14 3.24 6.48
C ILE A 79 24.43 4.49 6.96
N ARG A 80 24.44 5.54 6.14
CA ARG A 80 23.73 6.78 6.41
C ARG A 80 22.50 6.85 5.53
N VAL A 81 21.34 7.00 6.15
CA VAL A 81 20.05 7.16 5.46
C VAL A 81 19.58 8.60 5.66
N ARG A 82 19.18 9.25 4.57
CA ARG A 82 18.62 10.61 4.57
C ARG A 82 17.47 10.68 3.59
N ILE A 83 16.51 11.56 3.85
CA ILE A 83 15.52 11.96 2.85
C ILE A 83 16.24 12.87 1.86
N ALA A 84 16.00 12.68 0.56
CA ALA A 84 16.62 13.52 -0.47
C ALA A 84 16.09 14.96 -0.36
N ASP A 85 16.97 15.95 -0.57
CA ASP A 85 16.64 17.36 -0.34
C ASP A 85 15.55 17.89 -1.30
N ASP A 86 15.47 17.32 -2.49
CA ASP A 86 14.46 17.59 -3.52
C ASP A 86 13.11 16.89 -3.27
N ALA A 87 13.08 15.88 -2.39
CA ALA A 87 11.86 15.18 -1.98
C ALA A 87 11.08 15.95 -0.90
N VAL A 88 11.64 17.02 -0.34
CA VAL A 88 10.97 17.88 0.65
C VAL A 88 10.31 19.06 -0.07
N PRO A 89 8.97 19.18 -0.07
CA PRO A 89 8.29 20.34 -0.64
C PRO A 89 8.78 21.64 0.00
N ALA A 90 8.86 22.73 -0.77
CA ALA A 90 9.35 24.02 -0.27
C ALA A 90 8.55 24.48 0.97
N GLY A 91 9.22 24.59 2.11
CA GLY A 91 8.62 24.99 3.40
C GLY A 91 7.92 23.87 4.18
N GLY A 92 7.96 22.62 3.70
CA GLY A 92 7.45 21.45 4.40
C GLY A 92 8.48 20.78 5.30
N GLN A 93 8.02 20.05 6.31
CA GLN A 93 8.83 19.08 7.04
C GLN A 93 8.32 17.68 6.72
N VAL A 94 9.21 16.82 6.22
CA VAL A 94 8.91 15.41 5.96
C VAL A 94 9.51 14.60 7.11
N GLN A 95 8.71 13.72 7.70
CA GLN A 95 9.16 12.78 8.72
C GLN A 95 9.06 11.35 8.16
N ALA A 96 10.18 10.64 8.13
CA ALA A 96 10.19 9.21 7.86
C ALA A 96 10.45 8.46 9.18
N ARG A 97 9.72 7.36 9.39
CA ARG A 97 9.94 6.46 10.54
C ARG A 97 10.37 5.10 10.03
N ILE A 98 11.44 4.56 10.59
CA ILE A 98 11.91 3.21 10.31
C ILE A 98 11.32 2.29 11.39
N SER A 99 10.44 1.38 10.99
CA SER A 99 9.86 0.38 11.90
C SER A 99 10.75 -0.86 12.03
N TRP A 100 11.51 -1.18 10.99
CA TRP A 100 12.30 -2.41 10.91
C TRP A 100 13.47 -2.27 9.93
N LEU A 101 14.55 -3.01 10.20
CA LEU A 101 15.72 -3.13 9.32
C LEU A 101 16.25 -4.56 9.37
N GLY A 102 16.61 -5.12 8.22
CA GLY A 102 17.30 -6.40 8.15
C GLY A 102 17.80 -6.73 6.75
N ILE A 103 18.49 -7.85 6.64
CA ILE A 103 19.23 -8.27 5.45
C ILE A 103 18.45 -9.39 4.76
N ASN A 104 18.47 -9.44 3.42
CA ASN A 104 17.84 -10.50 2.62
C ASN A 104 16.37 -10.73 3.00
N SER A 105 15.60 -9.64 3.11
CA SER A 105 14.23 -9.68 3.59
C SER A 105 13.25 -9.17 2.55
N VAL A 106 12.02 -9.68 2.63
CA VAL A 106 10.93 -9.40 1.69
C VAL A 106 9.67 -9.04 2.48
N PRO A 107 8.87 -8.05 2.03
CA PRO A 107 7.57 -7.80 2.64
C PRO A 107 6.66 -9.01 2.47
N VAL A 108 5.90 -9.35 3.51
CA VAL A 108 4.90 -10.42 3.48
C VAL A 108 3.58 -9.85 3.97
N VAL A 109 2.52 -10.07 3.21
CA VAL A 109 1.14 -9.81 3.63
C VAL A 109 0.47 -11.14 3.89
N GLN A 110 -0.23 -11.27 5.02
CA GLN A 110 -1.01 -12.46 5.36
C GLN A 110 -2.49 -12.09 5.38
N TYR A 111 -3.29 -12.92 4.72
CA TYR A 111 -4.75 -12.85 4.69
C TYR A 111 -5.34 -14.25 4.85
N ALA A 112 -6.64 -14.33 5.17
CA ALA A 112 -7.33 -15.58 5.40
C ALA A 112 -8.50 -15.71 4.43
N ARG A 113 -8.47 -16.75 3.60
CA ARG A 113 -9.50 -16.96 2.59
C ARG A 113 -10.80 -17.48 3.21
N ILE A 114 -11.87 -16.71 3.07
CA ILE A 114 -13.23 -17.09 3.43
C ILE A 114 -13.98 -17.50 2.15
N VAL A 115 -14.53 -18.72 2.14
CA VAL A 115 -15.20 -19.28 0.96
C VAL A 115 -16.68 -19.50 1.23
N GLY A 116 -17.52 -18.92 0.37
CA GLY A 116 -18.95 -19.18 0.33
C GLY A 116 -19.72 -18.73 1.58
N GLU A 117 -19.23 -17.72 2.29
CA GLU A 117 -19.93 -17.12 3.43
C GLU A 117 -21.34 -16.73 3.03
N VAL A 118 -22.33 -17.08 3.85
CA VAL A 118 -23.74 -16.79 3.59
C VAL A 118 -24.11 -15.53 4.35
N LEU A 119 -24.37 -14.45 3.62
CA LEU A 119 -24.67 -13.14 4.20
C LEU A 119 -26.17 -12.91 4.45
N GLY A 120 -27.00 -13.85 3.98
CA GLY A 120 -28.45 -13.82 4.13
C GLY A 120 -29.14 -14.06 2.80
N VAL A 121 -30.33 -13.47 2.66
CA VAL A 121 -31.17 -13.54 1.46
C VAL A 121 -31.58 -12.14 1.02
N GLY A 122 -31.82 -11.97 -0.27
CA GLY A 122 -32.43 -10.76 -0.80
C GLY A 122 -33.82 -10.56 -0.20
N ASN A 123 -34.12 -9.34 0.23
CA ASN A 123 -35.42 -8.96 0.77
C ASN A 123 -36.28 -8.20 -0.26
N GLY A 124 -35.74 -7.87 -1.44
CA GLY A 124 -36.41 -7.11 -2.49
C GLY A 124 -36.59 -5.61 -2.19
N GLU A 125 -36.15 -5.15 -1.02
CA GLU A 125 -36.21 -3.76 -0.61
C GLU A 125 -35.04 -2.96 -1.23
N PRO A 126 -35.22 -1.65 -1.48
CA PRO A 126 -34.13 -0.77 -1.89
C PRO A 126 -33.07 -0.65 -0.78
N ASP A 127 -31.83 -0.36 -1.18
CA ASP A 127 -30.70 -0.11 -0.26
C ASP A 127 -30.46 -1.25 0.74
N GLN A 128 -30.76 -2.49 0.36
CA GLN A 128 -30.44 -3.62 1.20
C GLN A 128 -28.94 -3.62 1.51
N ARG A 129 -28.60 -3.87 2.78
CA ARG A 129 -27.23 -3.97 3.25
C ARG A 129 -26.98 -5.33 3.87
N VAL A 130 -25.79 -5.84 3.66
CA VAL A 130 -25.29 -7.05 4.32
C VAL A 130 -23.86 -6.81 4.78
N GLN A 131 -23.42 -7.61 5.75
CA GLN A 131 -22.17 -7.36 6.47
C GLN A 131 -21.31 -8.62 6.41
N LEU A 132 -20.07 -8.49 5.92
CA LEU A 132 -19.07 -9.56 5.96
C LEU A 132 -18.66 -9.81 7.43
N SER A 133 -18.45 -11.08 7.78
CA SER A 133 -18.09 -11.46 9.15
C SER A 133 -16.62 -11.25 9.49
N GLN A 134 -15.72 -11.25 8.51
CA GLN A 134 -14.29 -11.02 8.70
C GLN A 134 -13.89 -9.71 8.02
N THR A 135 -13.18 -8.86 8.76
CA THR A 135 -12.72 -7.56 8.32
C THR A 135 -11.34 -7.27 8.92
N PRO A 136 -10.51 -6.42 8.28
CA PRO A 136 -10.72 -5.78 6.98
C PRO A 136 -10.63 -6.77 5.80
N VAL A 137 -11.16 -6.38 4.63
CA VAL A 137 -11.24 -7.22 3.42
C VAL A 137 -10.44 -6.63 2.27
N LEU A 138 -9.76 -7.47 1.48
CA LEU A 138 -9.12 -7.05 0.25
C LEU A 138 -10.18 -6.86 -0.86
N PRO A 139 -10.46 -5.63 -1.34
CA PRO A 139 -11.56 -5.37 -2.29
C PRO A 139 -11.49 -6.23 -3.55
N ASP A 140 -10.29 -6.34 -4.14
CA ASP A 140 -10.05 -7.06 -5.39
C ASP A 140 -10.29 -8.58 -5.27
N SER A 141 -10.29 -9.12 -4.05
CA SER A 141 -10.54 -10.53 -3.78
C SER A 141 -12.03 -10.88 -3.72
N LEU A 142 -12.90 -9.89 -3.49
CA LEU A 142 -14.31 -10.12 -3.18
C LEU A 142 -15.06 -10.62 -4.41
N VAL A 143 -15.64 -11.81 -4.27
CA VAL A 143 -16.59 -12.39 -5.20
C VAL A 143 -17.94 -12.51 -4.51
N LEU A 144 -18.86 -11.64 -4.90
CA LEU A 144 -20.24 -11.67 -4.43
C LEU A 144 -21.15 -12.39 -5.42
N THR A 145 -21.99 -13.29 -4.92
CA THR A 145 -23.02 -13.97 -5.69
C THR A 145 -24.38 -13.78 -5.05
N VAL A 146 -25.40 -13.47 -5.85
CA VAL A 146 -26.80 -13.35 -5.40
C VAL A 146 -27.65 -14.28 -6.27
N GLY A 147 -28.29 -15.27 -5.65
CA GLY A 147 -29.05 -16.29 -6.37
C GLY A 147 -28.19 -17.15 -7.31
N GLY A 148 -26.88 -17.23 -7.06
CA GLY A 148 -25.92 -17.95 -7.91
C GLY A 148 -25.35 -17.12 -9.08
N GLU A 149 -25.83 -15.90 -9.29
CA GLU A 149 -25.28 -14.97 -10.28
C GLU A 149 -24.18 -14.12 -9.64
N ARG A 150 -23.05 -13.91 -10.33
CA ARG A 150 -21.98 -13.00 -9.88
C ARG A 150 -22.43 -11.55 -10.05
N TRP A 151 -22.23 -10.75 -9.01
CA TRP A 151 -22.48 -9.31 -9.05
C TRP A 151 -21.14 -8.57 -9.12
N GLU A 152 -21.17 -7.35 -9.65
CA GLU A 152 -19.98 -6.52 -9.87
C GLU A 152 -19.85 -5.45 -8.78
N MET A 153 -18.63 -5.26 -8.29
CA MET A 153 -18.33 -4.14 -7.40
C MET A 153 -18.25 -2.87 -8.24
N ILE A 154 -18.85 -1.79 -7.76
CA ILE A 154 -18.74 -0.44 -8.33
C ILE A 154 -18.38 0.55 -7.21
N ASP A 155 -17.68 1.62 -7.57
CA ASP A 155 -17.29 2.66 -6.60
C ASP A 155 -18.49 3.49 -6.13
N ASP A 156 -19.42 3.79 -7.04
CA ASP A 156 -20.61 4.59 -6.77
C ASP A 156 -21.84 4.01 -7.47
N LEU A 157 -22.90 3.72 -6.69
CA LEU A 157 -24.17 3.24 -7.21
C LEU A 157 -24.84 4.22 -8.17
N LEU A 158 -24.53 5.53 -8.11
CA LEU A 158 -25.06 6.53 -9.05
C LEU A 158 -24.61 6.29 -10.50
N ALA A 159 -23.53 5.55 -10.73
CA ALA A 159 -23.08 5.16 -12.06
C ALA A 159 -23.81 3.91 -12.59
N ALA A 160 -24.62 3.25 -11.77
CA ALA A 160 -25.34 2.04 -12.12
C ALA A 160 -26.61 2.33 -12.95
N GLY A 161 -27.00 1.35 -13.77
CA GLY A 161 -28.26 1.42 -14.51
C GLY A 161 -29.48 1.14 -13.63
N PRO A 162 -30.68 1.55 -14.07
CA PRO A 162 -31.92 1.17 -13.41
C PRO A 162 -32.27 -0.30 -13.66
N GLU A 163 -32.87 -0.96 -12.66
CA GLU A 163 -33.36 -2.35 -12.75
C GLU A 163 -34.38 -2.54 -13.88
N VAL A 164 -35.26 -1.55 -14.05
CA VAL A 164 -36.28 -1.51 -15.10
C VAL A 164 -35.96 -0.35 -16.03
N SER A 165 -35.87 -0.61 -17.34
CA SER A 165 -35.76 0.46 -18.33
C SER A 165 -37.05 1.28 -18.38
N THR A 166 -37.11 2.39 -17.64
CA THR A 166 -38.25 3.31 -17.64
C THR A 166 -38.07 4.35 -18.76
N GLY A 167 -38.59 4.04 -19.95
CA GLY A 167 -38.61 4.98 -21.07
C GLY A 167 -39.49 4.48 -22.24
N PRO A 168 -40.09 5.38 -23.06
CA PRO A 168 -40.90 4.99 -24.23
C PRO A 168 -40.05 4.35 -25.35
N VAL A 169 -38.73 4.50 -25.26
CA VAL A 169 -37.72 3.73 -25.97
C VAL A 169 -36.95 3.01 -24.87
N SER A 170 -36.82 1.68 -24.95
CA SER A 170 -35.97 0.93 -24.02
C SER A 170 -34.59 1.61 -23.98
N LEU A 171 -34.06 1.94 -22.80
CA LEU A 171 -32.74 2.58 -22.68
C LEU A 171 -31.67 1.77 -23.42
N LEU A 172 -31.82 0.44 -23.44
CA LEU A 172 -31.00 -0.49 -24.21
C LEU A 172 -31.04 -0.22 -25.73
N SER A 173 -32.19 0.19 -26.28
CA SER A 173 -32.32 0.58 -27.70
C SER A 173 -31.59 1.89 -28.00
N SER A 174 -31.65 2.89 -27.12
CA SER A 174 -30.90 4.14 -27.30
C SER A 174 -29.38 3.94 -27.18
N TYR A 175 -28.91 3.06 -26.29
CA TYR A 175 -27.49 2.72 -26.18
C TYR A 175 -26.99 1.97 -27.42
N ALA A 176 -27.80 1.05 -27.96
CA ALA A 176 -27.49 0.32 -29.19
C ALA A 176 -27.37 1.25 -30.42
N GLU A 177 -28.23 2.26 -30.53
CA GLU A 177 -28.14 3.27 -31.60
C GLU A 177 -26.95 4.22 -31.44
N SER A 178 -26.56 4.52 -30.20
CA SER A 178 -25.40 5.38 -29.89
C SER A 178 -24.05 4.65 -29.88
N GLY A 179 -24.02 3.32 -29.95
CA GLY A 179 -22.81 2.51 -29.76
C GLY A 179 -22.22 2.56 -28.34
N ALA A 180 -22.97 3.08 -27.37
CA ALA A 180 -22.53 3.17 -25.99
C ALA A 180 -22.88 1.87 -25.22
N THR A 181 -22.03 1.47 -24.27
CA THR A 181 -22.31 0.29 -23.44
C THR A 181 -23.31 0.67 -22.36
N PRO A 182 -24.41 -0.09 -22.17
CA PRO A 182 -25.36 0.20 -21.10
C PRO A 182 -24.69 0.06 -19.74
N PRO A 183 -25.04 0.91 -18.76
CA PRO A 183 -24.46 0.84 -17.43
C PRO A 183 -24.81 -0.50 -16.75
N PRO A 184 -23.90 -1.04 -15.93
CA PRO A 184 -24.13 -2.30 -15.24
C PRO A 184 -25.26 -2.15 -14.22
N VAL A 185 -26.09 -3.20 -14.09
CA VAL A 185 -27.25 -3.22 -13.20
C VAL A 185 -27.06 -4.14 -12.00
N ASN A 186 -26.33 -5.24 -12.13
CA ASN A 186 -26.11 -6.20 -11.04
C ASN A 186 -24.87 -5.81 -10.23
N VAL A 187 -24.96 -4.67 -9.54
CA VAL A 187 -23.82 -4.05 -8.87
C VAL A 187 -24.04 -3.87 -7.38
N PHE A 188 -22.94 -3.70 -6.65
CA PHE A 188 -22.90 -3.37 -5.23
C PHE A 188 -21.68 -2.51 -4.91
N THR A 189 -21.70 -1.81 -3.78
CA THR A 189 -20.52 -1.14 -3.20
C THR A 189 -20.02 -1.92 -1.98
N LEU A 190 -18.73 -1.79 -1.68
CA LEU A 190 -18.08 -2.38 -0.51
C LEU A 190 -17.36 -1.27 0.26
N ASP A 191 -17.56 -1.23 1.58
CA ASP A 191 -16.61 -0.62 2.51
C ASP A 191 -15.63 -1.70 3.00
N PRO A 192 -14.34 -1.65 2.63
CA PRO A 192 -13.39 -2.71 2.95
C PRO A 192 -12.95 -2.73 4.41
N GLU A 193 -13.08 -1.61 5.13
CA GLU A 193 -12.73 -1.56 6.55
C GLU A 193 -13.84 -2.17 7.39
N SER A 194 -15.08 -1.76 7.12
CA SER A 194 -16.23 -2.26 7.87
C SER A 194 -16.75 -3.58 7.34
N GLY A 195 -16.48 -3.97 6.09
CA GLY A 195 -17.05 -5.14 5.41
C GLY A 195 -18.50 -4.96 4.97
N LEU A 196 -19.01 -3.72 5.00
CA LEU A 196 -20.40 -3.42 4.66
C LEU A 196 -20.60 -3.44 3.15
N ILE A 197 -21.53 -4.25 2.69
CA ILE A 197 -21.95 -4.32 1.29
C ILE A 197 -23.31 -3.62 1.17
N GLN A 198 -23.42 -2.68 0.24
CA GLN A 198 -24.68 -2.01 -0.10
C GLN A 198 -25.09 -2.32 -1.53
N PHE A 199 -26.35 -2.72 -1.69
CA PHE A 199 -26.96 -2.98 -2.99
C PHE A 199 -27.75 -1.77 -3.50
N GLY A 200 -28.13 -1.85 -4.77
CA GLY A 200 -28.89 -0.80 -5.44
C GLY A 200 -30.31 -0.60 -4.94
N THR A 201 -30.91 0.53 -5.34
CA THR A 201 -32.28 0.93 -5.00
C THR A 201 -33.33 0.49 -6.01
N GLY A 202 -32.92 -0.10 -7.14
CA GLY A 202 -33.75 -0.34 -8.31
C GLY A 202 -33.74 0.82 -9.32
N VAL A 203 -33.45 2.05 -8.86
CA VAL A 203 -33.14 3.19 -9.73
C VAL A 203 -31.65 3.23 -10.06
N ASN A 204 -30.82 2.99 -9.04
CA ASN A 204 -29.37 2.98 -9.11
C ASN A 204 -28.91 1.56 -8.75
N GLY A 205 -28.80 0.69 -9.74
CA GLY A 205 -28.48 -0.73 -9.56
C GLY A 205 -29.69 -1.58 -9.13
N ARG A 206 -29.61 -2.88 -9.40
CA ARG A 206 -30.65 -3.87 -9.12
C ARG A 206 -30.72 -4.18 -7.63
N ARG A 207 -31.95 -4.37 -7.11
CA ARG A 207 -32.16 -4.87 -5.75
C ARG A 207 -31.95 -6.39 -5.69
N PRO A 208 -31.40 -6.96 -4.62
CA PRO A 208 -31.33 -8.40 -4.46
C PRO A 208 -32.74 -9.01 -4.53
N PRO A 209 -32.99 -9.98 -5.45
CA PRO A 209 -34.31 -10.56 -5.58
C PRO A 209 -34.76 -11.25 -4.27
N VAL A 210 -36.06 -11.17 -3.96
CA VAL A 210 -36.62 -11.77 -2.75
C VAL A 210 -36.27 -13.26 -2.67
N GLY A 211 -35.67 -13.68 -1.56
CA GLY A 211 -35.27 -15.07 -1.32
C GLY A 211 -34.00 -15.52 -2.04
N ALA A 212 -33.38 -14.67 -2.86
CA ALA A 212 -32.11 -15.00 -3.50
C ALA A 212 -30.99 -15.07 -2.45
N ARG A 213 -30.29 -16.20 -2.38
CA ARG A 213 -29.19 -16.39 -1.42
C ARG A 213 -28.02 -15.47 -1.77
N ILE A 214 -27.53 -14.72 -0.79
CA ILE A 214 -26.35 -13.85 -0.94
C ILE A 214 -25.15 -14.58 -0.35
N GLN A 215 -24.11 -14.78 -1.15
CA GLN A 215 -22.88 -15.44 -0.72
C GLN A 215 -21.64 -14.68 -1.18
N ALA A 216 -20.63 -14.64 -0.33
CA ALA A 216 -19.34 -14.01 -0.62
C ALA A 216 -18.17 -14.98 -0.49
N THR A 217 -17.15 -14.77 -1.30
CA THR A 217 -15.81 -15.37 -1.14
C THR A 217 -14.81 -14.24 -1.21
N TYR A 218 -13.90 -14.15 -0.26
CA TYR A 218 -12.96 -13.04 -0.13
C TYR A 218 -11.74 -13.44 0.70
N ASP A 219 -10.73 -12.59 0.66
CA ASP A 219 -9.47 -12.69 1.37
C ASP A 219 -9.29 -11.52 2.38
#